data_AF-A0A8J7LLI2-F1
#
_entry.id   AF-A0A8J7LLI2-F1
#
_cell.length_a   1.000
_cell.length_b   1.000
_cell.length_c   1.000
_cell.angle_alpha   90.00
_cell.angle_beta   90.00
_cell.angle_gamma   90.00
#
_symmetry.space_group_name_H-M   'P 1'
#
loop_
_entity.id
_entity.type
_entity.pdbx_description
1 polymer ?
#
loop_
_entity_poly.entity_id
_entity_poly.type
_entity_poly.pdbx_seq_one_letter_code
_entity_poly.pdbx_strand_id
1 'polypeptide(L)'
;MRTVKHLRKTAIGCILPTAASDDFFKYATISIQKDEFMSDESKQLTELFRTLGAESPEQWVSSQVHENIPQLQRYLFIRQAWSQVMDETDDSWIENIVEAARRNPDAPFSGQGQAIERMLALGVARSDIVDLARCSQAEMISALCYLLDDPSLHDEQNERVQNIGWCLVSTDEDFKPTAEIIGGLHESFLSADPTGREMRPRKKTPPT
;
A
#
# COMPACT_ATOMS: atom_id res chain seq x y z
N MET A 1 21.25 -80.32 -46.82
CA MET A 1 22.11 -80.04 -45.66
C MET A 1 21.63 -78.76 -44.97
N ARG A 2 20.72 -78.87 -44.00
CA ARG A 2 20.37 -77.80 -43.04
C ARG A 2 19.63 -78.41 -41.85
N THR A 3 20.10 -78.05 -40.67
CA THR A 3 19.91 -78.70 -39.38
C THR A 3 18.65 -78.23 -38.68
N VAL A 4 18.07 -79.11 -37.86
CA VAL A 4 16.91 -78.91 -36.98
C VAL A 4 17.33 -78.30 -35.63
N LYS A 5 16.49 -77.42 -35.04
CA LYS A 5 16.17 -77.20 -33.59
C LYS A 5 15.65 -75.77 -33.41
N HIS A 6 14.71 -75.38 -32.54
CA HIS A 6 13.66 -75.99 -31.71
C HIS A 6 12.83 -74.80 -31.15
N LEU A 7 11.58 -75.03 -30.74
CA LEU A 7 10.64 -74.02 -30.23
C LEU A 7 11.11 -73.30 -28.94
N ARG A 8 10.63 -72.06 -28.73
CA ARG A 8 9.91 -71.64 -27.50
C ARG A 8 9.02 -70.41 -27.76
N LYS A 9 7.75 -70.53 -27.36
CA LYS A 9 6.74 -69.46 -27.28
C LYS A 9 7.04 -68.56 -26.08
N THR A 10 6.89 -67.23 -26.23
CA THR A 10 6.38 -66.35 -25.16
C THR A 10 5.61 -65.19 -25.81
N ALA A 11 4.55 -64.77 -25.14
CA ALA A 11 3.46 -63.98 -25.67
C ALA A 11 3.49 -62.52 -25.19
N ILE A 12 2.64 -61.70 -25.84
CA ILE A 12 1.98 -60.48 -25.36
C ILE A 12 2.85 -59.21 -25.24
N GLY A 13 2.46 -58.21 -26.02
CA GLY A 13 2.87 -56.82 -25.88
C GLY A 13 1.92 -55.93 -26.69
N CYS A 14 0.67 -55.85 -26.23
CA CYS A 14 -0.33 -54.91 -26.73
C CYS A 14 0.20 -53.49 -26.44
N ILE A 15 0.61 -52.75 -27.46
CA ILE A 15 0.91 -51.31 -27.33
C ILE A 15 -0.45 -50.61 -27.26
N LEU A 16 -0.92 -50.34 -26.05
CA LEU A 16 -1.98 -49.36 -25.82
C LEU A 16 -1.40 -47.96 -26.03
N PRO A 17 -2.16 -47.00 -26.60
CA PRO A 17 -1.76 -45.59 -26.58
C PRO A 17 -1.85 -45.08 -25.14
N THR A 18 -0.76 -44.47 -24.68
CA THR A 18 -0.60 -43.93 -23.32
C THR A 18 -1.41 -42.66 -23.14
N ALA A 19 -2.60 -42.74 -22.56
CA ALA A 19 -3.36 -41.57 -22.10
C ALA A 19 -2.58 -40.68 -21.11
N ALA A 20 -1.53 -41.21 -20.47
CA ALA A 20 -0.67 -40.49 -19.53
C ALA A 20 0.28 -39.45 -20.19
N SER A 21 0.61 -39.58 -21.48
CA SER A 21 1.47 -38.59 -22.16
C SER A 21 0.70 -37.33 -22.51
N ASP A 22 -0.56 -37.46 -22.95
CA ASP A 22 -1.37 -36.33 -23.39
C ASP A 22 -1.77 -35.43 -22.22
N ASP A 23 -2.07 -36.01 -21.05
CA ASP A 23 -2.33 -35.24 -19.82
C ASP A 23 -1.08 -34.51 -19.33
N PHE A 24 0.10 -35.16 -19.36
CA PHE A 24 1.36 -34.52 -18.94
C PHE A 24 1.72 -33.31 -19.81
N PHE A 25 1.59 -33.43 -21.14
CA PHE A 25 1.81 -32.30 -22.05
C PHE A 25 0.77 -31.18 -21.82
N LYS A 26 -0.50 -31.53 -21.57
CA LYS A 26 -1.54 -30.55 -21.27
C LYS A 26 -1.26 -29.78 -19.97
N TYR A 27 -0.86 -30.46 -18.90
CA TYR A 27 -0.46 -29.82 -17.65
C TYR A 27 0.77 -28.92 -17.83
N ALA A 28 1.80 -29.38 -18.53
CA ALA A 28 3.00 -28.58 -18.79
C ALA A 28 2.67 -27.33 -19.62
N THR A 29 1.84 -27.44 -20.66
CA THR A 29 1.37 -26.29 -21.46
C THR A 29 0.53 -25.31 -20.64
N ILE A 30 -0.39 -25.80 -19.80
CA ILE A 30 -1.20 -24.94 -18.91
C ILE A 30 -0.29 -24.22 -17.90
N SER A 31 0.70 -24.90 -17.33
CA SER A 31 1.67 -24.28 -16.42
C SER A 31 2.50 -23.20 -17.12
N ILE A 32 3.01 -23.46 -18.34
CA ILE A 32 3.77 -22.48 -19.13
C ILE A 32 2.90 -21.26 -19.47
N GLN A 33 1.65 -21.48 -19.92
CA GLN A 33 0.72 -20.40 -20.24
C GLN A 33 0.35 -19.58 -19.01
N LYS A 34 0.19 -20.24 -17.85
CA LYS A 34 -0.05 -19.56 -16.58
C LYS A 34 1.16 -18.72 -16.17
N ASP A 35 2.38 -19.26 -16.29
CA ASP A 35 3.62 -18.53 -15.96
C ASP A 35 3.85 -17.34 -16.91
N GLU A 36 3.58 -17.49 -18.21
CA GLU A 36 3.64 -16.39 -19.18
C GLU A 36 2.59 -15.30 -18.88
N PHE A 37 1.35 -15.69 -18.59
CA PHE A 37 0.29 -14.74 -18.25
C PHE A 37 0.59 -13.99 -16.94
N MET A 38 1.04 -14.69 -15.90
CA MET A 38 1.46 -14.07 -14.63
C MET A 38 2.68 -13.16 -14.81
N SER A 39 3.60 -13.50 -15.73
CA SER A 39 4.73 -12.64 -16.10
C SER A 39 4.27 -11.34 -16.76
N ASP A 40 3.29 -11.40 -17.66
CA ASP A 40 2.76 -10.22 -18.33
C ASP A 40 1.92 -9.34 -17.40
N GLU A 41 1.11 -9.93 -16.52
CA GLU A 41 0.39 -9.20 -15.47
C GLU A 41 1.37 -8.50 -14.52
N SER A 42 2.44 -9.18 -14.09
CA SER A 42 3.49 -8.59 -13.24
C SER A 42 4.16 -7.39 -13.90
N LYS A 43 4.43 -7.46 -15.22
CA LYS A 43 5.01 -6.33 -15.97
C LYS A 43 4.04 -5.14 -16.03
N GLN A 44 2.77 -5.39 -16.33
CA GLN A 44 1.74 -4.34 -16.38
C GLN A 44 1.56 -3.68 -15.01
N LEU A 45 1.51 -4.48 -13.94
CA LEU A 45 1.40 -3.97 -12.58
C LEU A 45 2.64 -3.18 -12.16
N THR A 46 3.84 -3.62 -12.56
CA THR A 46 5.09 -2.88 -12.31
C THR A 46 5.05 -1.50 -12.96
N GLU A 47 4.59 -1.43 -14.22
CA GLU A 47 4.47 -0.16 -14.93
C GLU A 47 3.40 0.75 -14.32
N LEU A 48 2.31 0.16 -13.82
CA LEU A 48 1.29 0.90 -13.09
C LEU A 48 1.87 1.53 -11.81
N PHE A 49 2.55 0.77 -10.96
CA PHE A 49 3.22 1.30 -9.76
C PHE A 49 4.22 2.41 -10.11
N ARG A 50 5.01 2.23 -11.17
CA ARG A 50 5.94 3.25 -11.66
C ARG A 50 5.23 4.54 -12.07
N THR A 51 4.14 4.42 -12.82
CA THR A 51 3.30 5.56 -13.24
C THR A 51 2.69 6.28 -12.05
N LEU A 52 2.31 5.53 -11.00
CA LEU A 52 1.75 6.09 -9.78
C LEU A 52 2.81 6.72 -8.86
N GLY A 53 4.11 6.54 -9.15
CA GLY A 53 5.24 7.14 -8.43
C GLY A 53 5.78 6.27 -7.30
N ALA A 54 5.55 4.96 -7.31
CA ALA A 54 6.05 4.08 -6.25
C ALA A 54 7.58 3.96 -6.29
N GLU A 55 8.20 4.05 -5.12
CA GLU A 55 9.59 3.63 -4.96
C GLU A 55 9.65 2.10 -5.06
N SER A 56 10.64 1.59 -5.80
CA SER A 56 10.85 0.15 -6.05
C SER A 56 9.58 -0.62 -6.49
N PRO A 57 8.96 -0.27 -7.64
CA PRO A 57 7.74 -0.91 -8.16
C PRO A 57 7.78 -2.44 -8.16
N GLU A 58 8.94 -3.03 -8.41
CA GLU A 58 9.16 -4.47 -8.47
C GLU A 58 8.94 -5.16 -7.12
N GLN A 59 9.24 -4.49 -6.00
CA GLN A 59 9.01 -5.04 -4.65
C GLN A 59 7.51 -5.12 -4.34
N TRP A 60 6.76 -4.05 -4.67
CA TRP A 60 5.30 -4.04 -4.52
C TRP A 60 4.63 -5.16 -5.31
N VAL A 61 5.04 -5.34 -6.57
CA VAL A 61 4.53 -6.44 -7.41
C VAL A 61 4.90 -7.80 -6.86
N SER A 62 6.15 -7.97 -6.42
CA SER A 62 6.61 -9.24 -5.87
C SER A 62 5.76 -9.68 -4.68
N SER A 63 5.50 -8.79 -3.72
CA SER A 63 4.66 -9.13 -2.57
C SER A 63 3.19 -9.33 -2.95
N GLN A 64 2.67 -8.60 -3.93
CA GLN A 64 1.30 -8.84 -4.40
C GLN A 64 1.14 -10.24 -4.99
N VAL A 65 2.07 -10.64 -5.85
CA VAL A 65 1.99 -11.91 -6.59
C VAL A 65 2.33 -13.10 -5.70
N HIS A 66 3.36 -13.00 -4.86
CA HIS A 66 3.89 -14.14 -4.11
C HIS A 66 3.31 -14.27 -2.69
N GLU A 67 2.87 -13.16 -2.09
CA GLU A 67 2.34 -13.13 -0.71
C GLU A 67 0.82 -12.88 -0.68
N ASN A 68 0.19 -12.66 -1.83
CA ASN A 68 -1.24 -12.41 -1.97
C ASN A 68 -1.72 -11.21 -1.11
N ILE A 69 -0.93 -10.14 -1.13
CA ILE A 69 -1.20 -8.87 -0.44
C ILE A 69 -1.80 -7.88 -1.44
N PRO A 70 -2.87 -7.13 -1.13
CA PRO A 70 -3.47 -6.13 -2.03
C PRO A 70 -2.61 -4.84 -2.11
N GLN A 71 -1.40 -4.96 -2.67
CA GLN A 71 -0.39 -3.90 -2.65
C GLN A 71 -0.79 -2.67 -3.48
N LEU A 72 -1.48 -2.86 -4.62
CA LEU A 72 -1.94 -1.74 -5.42
C LEU A 72 -2.92 -0.87 -4.64
N GLN A 73 -3.88 -1.51 -3.95
CA GLN A 73 -4.86 -0.86 -3.11
C GLN A 73 -4.19 -0.16 -1.92
N ARG A 74 -3.26 -0.86 -1.24
CA ARG A 74 -2.45 -0.30 -0.14
C ARG A 74 -1.73 0.98 -0.58
N TYR A 75 -1.01 0.91 -1.70
CA TYR A 75 -0.25 2.04 -2.23
C TYR A 75 -1.15 3.20 -2.65
N LEU A 76 -2.27 2.93 -3.34
CA LEU A 76 -3.22 3.96 -3.75
C LEU A 76 -3.84 4.68 -2.56
N PHE A 77 -4.18 3.96 -1.48
CA PHE A 77 -4.69 4.57 -0.26
C PHE A 77 -3.63 5.46 0.40
N ILE A 78 -2.41 4.95 0.60
CA ILE A 78 -1.31 5.71 1.21
C ILE A 78 -0.98 6.96 0.41
N ARG A 79 -0.92 6.87 -0.92
CA ARG A 79 -0.69 8.02 -1.79
C ARG A 79 -1.77 9.09 -1.65
N GLN A 80 -3.04 8.68 -1.56
CA GLN A 80 -4.16 9.60 -1.32
C GLN A 80 -4.12 10.19 0.10
N ALA A 81 -3.68 9.42 1.09
CA ALA A 81 -3.49 9.93 2.45
C ALA A 81 -2.39 11.00 2.50
N TRP A 82 -1.27 10.79 1.80
CA TRP A 82 -0.21 11.80 1.65
C TRP A 82 -0.67 13.07 0.94
N SER A 83 -1.64 12.99 0.03
CA SER A 83 -2.20 14.20 -0.59
C SER A 83 -3.01 15.06 0.36
N GLN A 84 -3.33 14.58 1.57
CA GLN A 84 -3.97 15.37 2.64
C GLN A 84 -2.95 16.07 3.55
N VAL A 85 -1.67 15.70 3.45
CA VAL A 85 -0.58 16.29 4.23
C VAL A 85 -0.04 17.52 3.51
N MET A 86 0.08 18.64 4.22
CA MET A 86 0.55 19.92 3.66
C MET A 86 1.92 19.79 3.01
N ASP A 87 2.12 20.37 1.83
CA ASP A 87 3.43 20.47 1.19
C ASP A 87 4.40 21.28 2.07
N GLU A 88 5.62 20.78 2.26
CA GLU A 88 6.62 21.41 3.15
C GLU A 88 7.16 22.75 2.64
N THR A 89 6.89 23.08 1.38
CA THR A 89 7.29 24.32 0.73
C THR A 89 6.14 25.32 0.61
N ASP A 90 4.91 24.90 0.91
CA ASP A 90 3.73 25.75 0.85
C ASP A 90 3.38 26.31 2.24
N ASP A 91 3.62 27.61 2.41
CA ASP A 91 3.21 28.35 3.60
C ASP A 91 2.00 29.28 3.33
N SER A 92 1.44 29.26 2.13
CA SER A 92 0.40 30.21 1.69
C SER A 92 -0.91 30.09 2.47
N TRP A 93 -1.16 28.91 3.04
CA TRP A 93 -2.32 28.61 3.87
C TRP A 93 -2.34 29.37 5.20
N ILE A 94 -1.17 29.78 5.71
CA ILE A 94 -1.04 30.41 7.04
C ILE A 94 -1.91 31.65 7.15
N GLU A 95 -1.82 32.56 6.17
CA GLU A 95 -2.61 33.80 6.18
C GLU A 95 -4.11 33.52 6.05
N ASN A 96 -4.48 32.55 5.23
CA ASN A 96 -5.88 32.17 5.03
C ASN A 96 -6.52 31.67 6.33
N ILE A 97 -5.81 30.87 7.13
CA ILE A 97 -6.29 30.36 8.42
C ILE A 97 -6.35 31.49 9.46
N VAL A 98 -5.36 32.38 9.51
CA VAL A 98 -5.37 33.54 10.40
C VAL A 98 -6.55 34.48 10.08
N GLU A 99 -6.75 34.82 8.81
CA GLU A 99 -7.85 35.69 8.37
C GLU A 99 -9.23 35.04 8.57
N ALA A 100 -9.35 33.72 8.40
CA ALA A 100 -10.58 33.00 8.72
C ALA A 100 -10.90 33.09 10.22
N ALA A 101 -9.91 32.89 11.09
CA ALA A 101 -10.07 32.97 12.54
C ALA A 101 -10.38 34.40 13.01
N ARG A 102 -9.80 35.44 12.39
CA ARG A 102 -10.13 36.84 12.68
C ARG A 102 -11.58 37.16 12.32
N ARG A 103 -12.06 36.68 11.17
CA ARG A 103 -13.44 36.90 10.71
C ARG A 103 -14.46 36.18 11.57
N ASN A 104 -14.14 34.98 12.06
CA ASN A 104 -15.05 34.19 12.89
C ASN A 104 -14.29 33.50 14.04
N PRO A 105 -14.03 34.21 15.15
CA PRO A 105 -13.15 33.74 16.22
C PRO A 105 -13.67 32.52 16.97
N ASP A 106 -14.99 32.30 16.98
CA ASP A 106 -15.62 31.20 17.72
C ASP A 106 -16.04 30.01 16.83
N ALA A 107 -15.64 30.01 15.54
CA ALA A 107 -15.94 28.90 14.65
C ALA A 107 -15.14 27.63 15.03
N PRO A 108 -15.61 26.43 14.64
CA PRO A 108 -14.82 25.22 14.72
C PRO A 108 -13.43 25.43 14.12
N PHE A 109 -12.40 24.96 14.82
CA PHE A 109 -10.99 25.06 14.44
C PHE A 109 -10.37 26.48 14.41
N SER A 110 -11.11 27.56 14.72
CA SER A 110 -10.55 28.92 14.76
C SER A 110 -9.39 29.10 15.76
N GLY A 111 -9.30 28.25 16.77
CA GLY A 111 -8.16 28.20 17.70
C GLY A 111 -6.81 27.98 17.00
N GLN A 112 -6.79 27.29 15.84
CA GLN A 112 -5.58 27.12 15.04
C GLN A 112 -5.06 28.46 14.51
N GLY A 113 -5.91 29.26 13.87
CA GLY A 113 -5.52 30.56 13.33
C GLY A 113 -5.10 31.55 14.42
N GLN A 114 -5.80 31.56 15.55
CA GLN A 114 -5.42 32.38 16.71
C GLN A 114 -4.05 31.98 17.29
N ALA A 115 -3.73 30.68 17.34
CA ALA A 115 -2.44 30.21 17.81
C ALA A 115 -1.32 30.61 16.84
N ILE A 116 -1.52 30.42 15.54
CA ILE A 116 -0.58 30.80 14.48
C ILE A 116 -0.32 32.31 14.50
N GLU A 117 -1.36 33.13 14.63
CA GLU A 117 -1.22 34.59 14.74
C GLU A 117 -0.31 35.00 15.91
N ARG A 118 -0.48 34.36 17.09
CA ARG A 118 0.40 34.60 18.24
C ARG A 118 1.83 34.11 18.00
N MET A 119 2.02 32.97 17.32
CA MET A 119 3.36 32.47 16.97
C MET A 119 4.08 33.45 16.05
N LEU A 120 3.40 33.96 15.02
CA LEU A 120 3.96 34.96 14.11
C LEU A 120 4.31 36.27 14.85
N ALA A 121 3.45 36.73 15.75
CA ALA A 121 3.72 37.91 16.58
C ALA A 121 4.96 37.75 17.50
N LEU A 122 5.32 36.51 17.85
CA LEU A 122 6.54 36.17 18.61
C LEU A 122 7.78 35.94 17.73
N GLY A 123 7.65 36.05 16.40
CA GLY A 123 8.76 35.88 15.46
C GLY A 123 9.09 34.42 15.13
N VAL A 124 8.18 33.47 15.37
CA VAL A 124 8.35 32.08 14.91
C VAL A 124 8.43 32.07 13.38
N ALA A 125 9.42 31.35 12.83
CA ALA A 125 9.55 31.23 11.38
C ALA A 125 8.37 30.46 10.79
N ARG A 126 7.85 30.93 9.66
CA ARG A 126 6.74 30.27 8.94
C ARG A 126 7.09 28.83 8.57
N SER A 127 8.34 28.59 8.23
CA SER A 127 8.89 27.26 7.95
C SER A 127 8.75 26.30 9.13
N ASP A 128 8.85 26.78 10.37
CA ASP A 128 8.69 25.95 11.57
C ASP A 128 7.21 25.66 11.85
N ILE A 129 6.32 26.60 11.53
CA ILE A 129 4.86 26.41 11.59
C ILE A 129 4.42 25.35 10.58
N VAL A 130 4.97 25.39 9.36
CA VAL A 130 4.75 24.37 8.32
C VAL A 130 5.25 23.00 8.78
N ASP A 131 6.48 22.91 9.31
CA ASP A 131 7.02 21.65 9.81
C ASP A 131 6.15 21.08 10.95
N LEU A 132 5.70 21.91 11.89
CA LEU A 132 4.80 21.50 12.95
C LEU A 132 3.48 20.93 12.39
N ALA A 133 2.83 21.66 11.50
CA ALA A 133 1.56 21.24 10.91
C ALA A 133 1.70 19.94 10.10
N ARG A 134 2.72 19.87 9.23
CA ARG A 134 2.99 18.69 8.40
C ARG A 134 3.30 17.46 9.25
N CYS A 135 4.15 17.59 10.26
CA CYS A 135 4.48 16.50 11.19
C CYS A 135 3.25 16.01 11.94
N SER A 136 2.43 16.92 12.51
CA SER A 136 1.21 16.52 13.21
C SER A 136 0.19 15.82 12.32
N GLN A 137 0.06 16.23 11.05
CA GLN A 137 -0.82 15.57 10.08
C GLN A 137 -0.32 14.17 9.72
N ALA A 138 0.96 14.04 9.39
CA ALA A 138 1.55 12.75 9.05
C ALA A 138 1.52 11.78 10.25
N GLU A 139 1.80 12.26 11.46
CA GLU A 139 1.73 11.46 12.69
C GLU A 139 0.30 10.98 12.97
N MET A 140 -0.71 11.84 12.82
CA MET A 140 -2.11 11.47 12.97
C MET A 140 -2.54 10.40 11.97
N ILE A 141 -2.16 10.53 10.70
CA ILE A 141 -2.47 9.52 9.68
C ILE A 141 -1.73 8.21 9.97
N SER A 142 -0.46 8.27 10.37
CA SER A 142 0.31 7.10 10.78
C SER A 142 -0.36 6.36 11.94
N ALA A 143 -0.85 7.09 12.95
CA ALA A 143 -1.60 6.50 14.06
C ALA A 143 -2.90 5.83 13.59
N LEU A 144 -3.60 6.40 12.61
CA LEU A 144 -4.76 5.75 12.00
C LEU A 144 -4.38 4.48 11.22
N CYS A 145 -3.24 4.46 10.53
CA CYS A 145 -2.74 3.25 9.89
C CYS A 145 -2.50 2.12 10.90
N TYR A 146 -1.96 2.42 12.08
CA TYR A 146 -1.87 1.44 13.17
C TYR A 146 -3.24 1.03 13.69
N LEU A 147 -4.17 1.97 13.91
CA LEU A 147 -5.51 1.67 14.41
C LEU A 147 -6.30 0.70 13.50
N LEU A 148 -6.05 0.74 12.19
CA LEU A 148 -6.68 -0.13 11.20
C LEU A 148 -6.06 -1.54 11.13
N ASP A 149 -4.88 -1.74 11.71
CA ASP A 149 -4.09 -2.98 11.59
C ASP A 149 -3.84 -3.67 12.94
N ASP A 150 -3.79 -2.90 14.04
CA ASP A 150 -3.35 -3.36 15.36
C ASP A 150 -4.53 -3.49 16.34
N PRO A 151 -4.97 -4.73 16.64
CA PRO A 151 -6.06 -4.95 17.57
C PRO A 151 -5.69 -4.66 19.04
N SER A 152 -4.41 -4.47 19.37
CA SER A 152 -3.98 -4.10 20.73
C SER A 152 -4.22 -2.62 21.07
N LEU A 153 -4.61 -1.80 20.07
CA LEU A 153 -4.97 -0.40 20.28
C LEU A 153 -6.44 -0.19 20.71
N HIS A 154 -7.18 -1.28 20.97
CA HIS A 154 -8.57 -1.21 21.42
C HIS A 154 -8.68 -0.96 22.94
N ASP A 155 -9.87 -0.53 23.38
CA ASP A 155 -10.17 -0.34 24.80
C ASP A 155 -10.23 -1.69 25.53
N GLU A 156 -9.06 -2.15 26.00
CA GLU A 156 -8.90 -3.40 26.77
C GLU A 156 -9.71 -3.42 28.08
N GLN A 157 -10.11 -2.24 28.58
CA GLN A 157 -10.77 -2.12 29.88
C GLN A 157 -12.27 -2.32 29.79
N ASN A 158 -12.86 -2.18 28.60
CA ASN A 158 -14.28 -2.32 28.39
C ASN A 158 -14.61 -3.61 27.64
N GLU A 159 -14.92 -4.65 28.40
CA GLU A 159 -15.25 -5.99 27.89
C GLU A 159 -16.37 -6.01 26.84
N ARG A 160 -17.23 -4.97 26.79
CA ARG A 160 -18.33 -4.86 25.83
C ARG A 160 -17.88 -4.46 24.43
N VAL A 161 -16.72 -3.83 24.31
CA VAL A 161 -16.21 -3.29 23.04
C VAL A 161 -14.81 -3.77 22.69
N GLN A 162 -14.15 -4.54 23.57
CA GLN A 162 -12.81 -5.12 23.33
C GLN A 162 -12.69 -5.95 22.03
N ASN A 163 -13.80 -6.45 21.49
CA ASN A 163 -13.85 -7.25 20.27
C ASN A 163 -14.20 -6.43 19.01
N ILE A 164 -14.34 -5.10 19.13
CA ILE A 164 -14.62 -4.22 17.99
C ILE A 164 -13.30 -3.81 17.37
N GLY A 165 -13.05 -4.29 16.15
CA GLY A 165 -11.90 -3.91 15.33
C GLY A 165 -12.28 -2.98 14.19
N TRP A 166 -11.26 -2.31 13.65
CA TRP A 166 -11.35 -1.52 12.44
C TRP A 166 -10.47 -2.16 11.37
N CYS A 167 -10.86 -2.04 10.12
CA CYS A 167 -10.03 -2.45 8.99
C CYS A 167 -10.36 -1.58 7.78
N LEU A 168 -9.39 -1.49 6.86
CA LEU A 168 -9.61 -0.92 5.54
C LEU A 168 -9.97 -2.04 4.57
N VAL A 169 -10.97 -1.79 3.74
CA VAL A 169 -11.41 -2.70 2.67
C VAL A 169 -11.64 -1.90 1.39
N SER A 170 -11.44 -2.54 0.24
CA SER A 170 -11.84 -1.95 -1.04
C SER A 170 -13.38 -1.94 -1.16
N THR A 171 -13.90 -1.14 -2.07
CA THR A 171 -15.33 -1.18 -2.43
C THR A 171 -15.51 -1.59 -3.88
N ASP A 172 -16.65 -2.18 -4.19
CA ASP A 172 -17.09 -2.38 -5.58
C ASP A 172 -17.59 -1.06 -6.22
N GLU A 173 -18.10 -1.17 -7.45
CA GLU A 173 -18.65 -0.05 -8.22
C GLU A 173 -19.87 0.62 -7.57
N ASP A 174 -20.58 -0.09 -6.68
CA ASP A 174 -21.72 0.41 -5.91
C ASP A 174 -21.31 0.97 -4.53
N PHE A 175 -20.00 1.10 -4.27
CA PHE A 175 -19.44 1.44 -2.96
C PHE A 175 -19.76 0.44 -1.84
N LYS A 176 -20.04 -0.82 -2.17
CA LYS A 176 -20.21 -1.87 -1.16
C LYS A 176 -18.83 -2.40 -0.74
N PRO A 177 -18.59 -2.57 0.57
CA PRO A 177 -17.35 -3.18 1.06
C PRO A 177 -17.11 -4.56 0.47
N THR A 178 -15.89 -4.81 -0.01
CA THR A 178 -15.45 -6.16 -0.41
C THR A 178 -15.01 -6.96 0.82
N ALA A 179 -14.72 -8.24 0.62
CA ALA A 179 -14.12 -9.10 1.66
C ALA A 179 -12.58 -8.95 1.73
N GLU A 180 -11.96 -8.18 0.84
CA GLU A 180 -10.51 -8.02 0.76
C GLU A 180 -10.05 -6.95 1.75
N ILE A 181 -9.40 -7.40 2.83
CA ILE A 181 -8.80 -6.51 3.84
C ILE A 181 -7.47 -5.98 3.32
N ILE A 182 -7.33 -4.64 3.35
CA ILE A 182 -6.11 -3.93 3.03
C ILE A 182 -5.41 -3.60 4.36
N GLY A 183 -4.52 -4.50 4.79
CA GLY A 183 -3.73 -4.30 5.99
C GLY A 183 -2.30 -3.82 5.71
N GLY A 184 -1.50 -3.62 6.77
CA GLY A 184 -0.07 -3.30 6.72
C GLY A 184 0.24 -1.89 6.21
N LEU A 185 -0.66 -0.94 6.46
CA LEU A 185 -0.51 0.44 6.02
C LEU A 185 0.66 1.13 6.74
N HIS A 186 0.79 0.85 8.04
CA HIS A 186 1.81 1.42 8.91
C HIS A 186 3.24 1.04 8.48
N GLU A 187 3.42 -0.11 7.84
CA GLU A 187 4.71 -0.58 7.33
C GLU A 187 5.22 0.26 6.14
N SER A 188 4.31 0.91 5.41
CA SER A 188 4.63 1.60 4.16
C SER A 188 4.30 3.10 4.16
N PHE A 189 3.59 3.60 5.17
CA PHE A 189 3.15 4.99 5.19
C PHE A 189 4.34 5.97 5.12
N LEU A 190 5.35 5.77 5.98
CA LEU A 190 6.50 6.68 6.05
C LEU A 190 7.42 6.58 4.83
N SER A 191 7.66 5.38 4.30
CA SER A 191 8.48 5.19 3.10
C SER A 191 7.85 5.79 1.85
N ALA A 192 6.53 5.95 1.82
CA ALA A 192 5.82 6.62 0.74
C ALA A 192 5.78 8.16 0.86
N ASP A 193 6.47 8.76 1.84
CA ASP A 193 6.59 10.22 1.98
C ASP A 193 7.08 10.84 0.65
N PRO A 194 6.31 11.77 0.02
CA PRO A 194 6.68 12.39 -1.25
C PRO A 194 8.04 13.11 -1.23
N THR A 195 8.55 13.48 -0.04
CA THR A 195 9.85 14.12 0.08
C THR A 195 11.03 13.14 0.01
N GLY A 196 10.75 11.83 0.06
CA GLY A 196 11.74 10.75 0.11
C GLY A 196 12.56 10.72 1.41
N ARG A 197 12.10 11.40 2.47
CA ARG A 197 12.84 11.51 3.74
C ARG A 197 12.15 10.83 4.91
N GLU A 198 10.97 10.28 4.71
CA GLU A 198 10.15 9.67 5.77
C GLU A 198 9.94 10.65 6.93
N MET A 199 9.58 11.90 6.60
CA MET A 199 9.37 12.99 7.56
C MET A 199 10.61 13.41 8.38
N ARG A 200 11.82 12.95 8.02
CA ARG A 200 13.04 13.44 8.68
C ARG A 200 13.25 14.94 8.43
N PRO A 201 13.87 15.66 9.39
CA PRO A 201 14.06 17.10 9.29
C PRO A 201 14.74 17.53 7.99
N ARG A 202 14.31 18.68 7.46
CA ARG A 202 14.98 19.35 6.34
C ARG A 202 16.43 19.67 6.72
N LYS A 203 17.34 19.62 5.74
CA LYS A 203 18.70 20.13 5.95
C LYS A 203 18.61 21.61 6.28
N LYS A 204 19.21 22.04 7.40
CA LYS A 204 19.24 23.46 7.76
C LYS A 204 19.88 24.25 6.63
N THR A 205 19.14 25.18 6.05
CA THR A 205 19.74 26.26 5.26
C THR A 205 20.56 27.11 6.23
N PRO A 206 21.86 27.35 5.98
CA PRO A 206 22.63 28.28 6.80
C PRO A 206 21.92 29.65 6.84
N PRO A 207 21.97 30.39 7.97
CA PRO A 207 21.49 31.76 7.98
C PRO A 207 22.20 32.55 6.86
N THR A 208 21.40 33.29 6.08
CA THR A 208 21.88 34.24 5.08
C THR A 208 22.27 35.55 5.74
#